data_AF-A0A8X6JVM4-F1
#
_entry.id   AF-A0A8X6JVM4-F1
#
_cell.length_a   1.000
_cell.length_b   1.000
_cell.length_c   1.000
_cell.angle_alpha   90.00
_cell.angle_beta   90.00
_cell.angle_gamma   90.00
#
_symmetry.space_group_name_H-M   'P 1'
#
loop_
_entity.id
_entity.type
_entity.pdbx_description
1 polymer ?
#
loop_
_entity_poly.entity_id
_entity_poly.type
_entity_poly.pdbx_seq_one_letter_code
_entity_poly.pdbx_strand_id
1 'polypeptide(L)'
;RREFGPNSLPPFPPKKLLPLTPTQTEERRAQLEKFVQLVSQDQRISTSDVFTGFLLSAQQETQNAKEEIISLDIHLMNWQKITVRVSSLARTSTVMEAVCKFLKLDEKYMSYFCIYLVSKCNNELSVERRLQDFESAYLSLKSAGVNHFLVIRK
;
A
#
# COMPACT_ATOMS: atom_id res chain seq x y z
N ARG A 1 14.59 -19.41 1.63
CA ARG A 1 13.85 -20.43 0.82
C ARG A 1 13.57 -19.80 -0.54
N ARG A 2 13.82 -20.46 -1.68
CA ARG A 2 13.47 -19.91 -3.01
C ARG A 2 11.99 -20.20 -3.27
N GLU A 3 11.12 -19.25 -2.96
CA GLU A 3 9.66 -19.43 -2.95
C GLU A 3 9.06 -19.61 -4.35
N PHE A 4 9.59 -18.91 -5.36
CA PHE A 4 9.00 -18.87 -6.72
C PHE A 4 9.74 -19.73 -7.76
N GLY A 5 10.85 -20.37 -7.38
CA GLY A 5 11.71 -21.16 -8.28
C GLY A 5 12.76 -20.32 -9.03
N PRO A 6 13.68 -20.96 -9.78
CA PRO A 6 14.83 -20.30 -10.39
C PRO A 6 14.51 -19.51 -11.68
N ASN A 7 13.40 -19.81 -12.36
CA ASN A 7 13.05 -19.23 -13.68
C ASN A 7 11.88 -18.26 -13.63
N SER A 8 11.36 -17.94 -12.44
CA SER A 8 10.18 -17.09 -12.27
C SER A 8 10.53 -15.60 -12.11
N LEU A 9 11.81 -15.27 -11.94
CA LEU A 9 12.26 -13.91 -11.68
C LEU A 9 13.08 -13.38 -12.87
N PRO A 10 12.89 -12.11 -13.26
CA PRO A 10 13.82 -11.45 -14.17
C PRO A 10 15.22 -11.39 -13.56
N PRO A 11 16.28 -11.17 -14.37
CA PRO A 11 17.63 -11.03 -13.85
C PRO A 11 17.73 -9.80 -12.94
N PHE A 12 18.29 -9.98 -11.75
CA PHE A 12 18.50 -8.88 -10.80
C PHE A 12 19.60 -7.93 -11.31
N PRO A 13 19.46 -6.60 -11.18
CA PRO A 13 20.49 -5.65 -11.56
C PRO A 13 21.83 -5.90 -10.84
N PRO A 14 22.95 -6.09 -11.56
CA PRO A 14 24.21 -6.50 -10.97
C PRO A 14 24.75 -5.44 -10.00
N LYS A 15 25.39 -5.87 -8.91
CA LYS A 15 26.13 -4.98 -7.99
C LYS A 15 27.51 -4.68 -8.58
N LYS A 16 27.97 -3.43 -8.47
CA LYS A 16 29.35 -3.05 -8.81
C LYS A 16 30.21 -3.08 -7.55
N LEU A 17 31.47 -3.50 -7.69
CA LEU A 17 32.43 -3.60 -6.57
C LEU A 17 33.02 -2.24 -6.16
N LEU A 18 33.05 -1.29 -7.09
CA LEU A 18 33.53 0.07 -6.84
C LEU A 18 32.36 1.00 -6.51
N PRO A 19 32.60 2.09 -5.74
CA PRO A 19 31.61 3.13 -5.52
C PRO A 19 31.05 3.67 -6.85
N LEU A 20 29.74 3.90 -6.89
CA LEU A 20 29.06 4.40 -8.07
C LEU A 20 29.26 5.91 -8.20
N THR A 21 29.45 6.38 -9.43
CA THR A 21 29.30 7.81 -9.73
C THR A 21 27.84 8.24 -9.58
N PRO A 22 27.54 9.56 -9.49
CA PRO A 22 26.16 10.04 -9.44
C PRO A 22 25.30 9.52 -10.61
N THR A 23 25.82 9.55 -11.84
CA THR A 23 25.13 9.03 -13.03
C THR A 23 24.86 7.53 -12.91
N GLN A 24 25.87 6.74 -12.50
CA GLN A 24 25.71 5.31 -12.32
C GLN A 24 24.75 4.95 -11.19
N THR A 25 24.62 5.82 -10.19
CA THR A 25 23.65 5.67 -9.10
C THR A 25 22.24 5.81 -9.64
N GLU A 26 22.00 6.81 -10.50
CA GLU A 26 20.69 7.02 -11.11
C GLU A 26 20.32 5.88 -12.08
N GLU A 27 21.26 5.46 -12.92
CA GLU A 27 21.09 4.28 -13.77
C GLU A 27 20.71 3.04 -12.95
N ARG A 28 21.37 2.86 -11.80
CA ARG A 28 21.07 1.74 -10.90
C ARG A 28 19.66 1.85 -10.31
N ARG A 29 19.21 3.05 -9.92
CA ARG A 29 17.83 3.26 -9.43
C ARG A 29 16.81 2.88 -10.49
N ALA A 30 16.99 3.36 -11.73
CA ALA A 30 16.10 3.01 -12.84
C ALA A 30 16.07 1.49 -13.12
N GLN A 31 17.21 0.80 -13.03
CA GLN A 31 17.27 -0.66 -13.18
C GLN A 31 16.53 -1.39 -12.06
N LEU A 32 16.67 -0.93 -10.81
CA LEU A 32 15.97 -1.51 -9.66
C LEU A 32 14.46 -1.28 -9.75
N GLU A 33 14.03 -0.08 -10.15
CA GLU A 33 12.62 0.23 -10.40
C GLU A 33 12.03 -0.70 -11.46
N LYS A 34 12.72 -0.82 -12.61
CA LYS A 34 12.32 -1.74 -13.68
C LYS A 34 12.24 -3.19 -13.19
N PHE A 35 13.18 -3.63 -12.35
CA PHE A 35 13.15 -4.97 -11.77
C PHE A 35 11.90 -5.18 -10.92
N VAL A 36 11.57 -4.24 -10.02
CA VAL A 36 10.36 -4.31 -9.19
C VAL A 36 9.09 -4.35 -10.05
N GLN A 37 9.02 -3.51 -11.10
CA GLN A 37 7.90 -3.50 -12.06
C GLN A 37 7.74 -4.83 -12.80
N LEU A 38 8.84 -5.47 -13.21
CA LEU A 38 8.79 -6.76 -13.91
C LEU A 38 8.37 -7.89 -12.97
N VAL A 39 8.88 -7.89 -11.74
CA VAL A 39 8.53 -8.90 -10.72
C VAL A 39 7.05 -8.80 -10.35
N SER A 40 6.49 -7.59 -10.28
CA SER A 40 5.07 -7.39 -9.92
C SER A 40 4.08 -7.83 -11.01
N GLN A 41 4.55 -8.12 -12.24
CA GLN A 41 3.68 -8.66 -13.29
C GLN A 41 3.23 -10.10 -13.01
N ASP A 42 3.98 -10.85 -12.19
CA ASP A 42 3.57 -12.19 -11.77
C ASP A 42 2.62 -12.08 -10.58
N GLN A 43 1.36 -12.44 -10.78
CA GLN A 43 0.31 -12.38 -9.76
C GLN A 43 0.70 -13.14 -8.48
N ARG A 44 1.42 -14.27 -8.61
CA ARG A 44 1.84 -15.08 -7.45
C ARG A 44 2.81 -14.32 -6.56
N ILE A 45 3.63 -13.46 -7.16
CA ILE A 45 4.60 -12.63 -6.44
C ILE A 45 3.90 -11.37 -5.94
N SER A 46 3.11 -10.69 -6.77
CA SER A 46 2.48 -9.41 -6.41
C SER A 46 1.53 -9.53 -5.21
N THR A 47 0.91 -10.69 -5.00
CA THR A 47 0.07 -10.97 -3.82
C THR A 47 0.77 -11.75 -2.72
N SER A 48 2.06 -12.05 -2.86
CA SER A 48 2.81 -12.75 -1.81
C SER A 48 3.06 -11.85 -0.60
N ASP A 49 3.07 -12.44 0.59
CA ASP A 49 3.40 -11.72 1.81
C ASP A 49 4.83 -11.15 1.79
N VAL A 50 5.76 -11.85 1.13
CA VAL A 50 7.15 -11.38 1.00
C VAL A 50 7.23 -10.09 0.19
N PHE A 51 6.57 -10.03 -0.97
CA PHE A 51 6.62 -8.86 -1.83
C PHE A 51 5.81 -7.70 -1.27
N THR A 52 4.60 -7.98 -0.77
CA THR A 52 3.74 -6.95 -0.16
C THR A 52 4.35 -6.39 1.13
N GLY A 53 4.95 -7.26 1.96
CA GLY A 53 5.69 -6.86 3.15
C GLY A 53 6.90 -6.00 2.82
N PHE A 54 7.68 -6.36 1.78
CA PHE A 54 8.80 -5.53 1.31
C PHE A 54 8.38 -4.12 0.93
N LEU A 55 7.32 -3.97 0.13
CA LEU A 55 6.81 -2.66 -0.29
C LEU A 55 6.24 -1.85 0.88
N LEU A 56 5.55 -2.52 1.81
CA LEU A 56 5.05 -1.89 3.03
C LEU A 56 6.20 -1.36 3.89
N SER A 57 7.22 -2.18 4.15
CA SER A 57 8.41 -1.75 4.90
C SER A 57 9.11 -0.57 4.21
N ALA A 58 9.27 -0.61 2.88
CA ALA A 58 9.84 0.50 2.13
C ALA A 58 9.05 1.81 2.29
N GLN A 59 7.70 1.74 2.29
CA GLN A 59 6.85 2.90 2.56
C GLN A 59 7.10 3.46 3.97
N GLN A 60 7.13 2.58 4.98
CA GLN A 60 7.32 2.95 6.39
C GLN A 60 8.70 3.57 6.63
N GLU A 61 9.76 2.99 6.07
CA GLU A 61 11.13 3.47 6.17
C GLU A 61 11.30 4.84 5.48
N THR A 62 10.74 5.00 4.28
CA THR A 62 10.81 6.26 3.51
C THR A 62 10.18 7.43 4.28
N GLN A 63 9.14 7.15 5.07
CA GLN A 63 8.46 8.15 5.89
C GLN A 63 9.02 8.27 7.31
N ASN A 64 10.06 7.50 7.65
CA ASN A 64 10.59 7.37 9.01
C ASN A 64 9.46 7.14 10.03
N ALA A 65 8.51 6.29 9.67
CA ALA A 65 7.27 6.12 10.41
C ALA A 65 7.52 5.35 11.71
N LYS A 66 6.93 5.82 12.81
CA LYS A 66 6.93 5.12 14.10
C LYS A 66 5.57 4.49 14.32
N GLU A 67 5.57 3.31 14.91
CA GLU A 67 4.32 2.64 15.22
C GLU A 67 3.60 3.33 16.38
N GLU A 68 2.33 3.63 16.15
CA GLU A 68 1.45 4.23 17.14
C GLU A 68 0.02 3.75 16.91
N ILE A 69 -0.74 3.59 17.99
CA ILE A 69 -2.16 3.22 17.89
C ILE A 69 -2.97 4.49 17.69
N ILE A 70 -3.60 4.60 16.52
CA ILE A 70 -4.35 5.78 16.09
C ILE A 70 -5.84 5.49 15.99
N SER A 71 -6.63 6.56 15.95
CA SER A 71 -8.02 6.51 15.49
C SER A 71 -8.03 6.93 14.02
N LEU A 72 -8.35 6.01 13.12
CA LEU A 72 -8.39 6.23 11.68
C LEU A 72 -9.84 6.39 11.23
N ASP A 73 -10.12 7.47 10.50
CA ASP A 73 -11.43 7.75 9.93
C ASP A 73 -11.54 7.16 8.52
N ILE A 74 -12.58 6.37 8.28
CA ILE A 74 -12.96 5.78 7.00
C ILE A 74 -14.40 6.15 6.71
N HIS A 75 -14.68 6.54 5.47
CA HIS A 75 -16.01 6.98 5.05
C HIS A 75 -16.69 5.90 4.22
N LEU A 76 -18.00 5.77 4.39
CA LEU A 76 -18.85 5.04 3.46
C LEU A 76 -19.21 5.92 2.26
N MET A 77 -19.77 5.31 1.21
CA MET A 77 -20.19 6.05 0.00
C MET A 77 -21.24 7.15 0.26
N ASN A 78 -21.99 7.06 1.36
CA ASN A 78 -22.94 8.09 1.82
C ASN A 78 -22.27 9.15 2.72
N TRP A 79 -20.94 9.18 2.79
CA TRP A 79 -20.14 10.06 3.66
C TRP A 79 -20.32 9.84 5.16
N GLN A 80 -21.01 8.78 5.57
CA GLN A 80 -21.00 8.37 6.96
C GLN A 80 -19.58 7.99 7.37
N LYS A 81 -19.12 8.59 8.47
CA LYS A 81 -17.78 8.36 9.02
C LYS A 81 -17.79 7.20 10.00
N ILE A 82 -16.79 6.33 9.85
CA ILE A 82 -16.47 5.21 10.73
C ILE A 82 -15.07 5.46 11.28
N THR A 83 -14.90 5.35 12.59
CA THR A 83 -13.59 5.50 13.22
C THR A 83 -13.16 4.16 13.79
N VAL A 84 -12.01 3.65 13.34
CA VAL A 84 -11.43 2.39 13.83
C VAL A 84 -10.10 2.66 14.53
N ARG A 85 -9.81 1.88 15.57
CA ARG A 85 -8.55 1.96 16.31
C ARG A 85 -7.57 0.92 15.75
N VAL A 86 -6.50 1.38 15.10
CA VAL A 86 -5.53 0.53 14.39
C VAL A 86 -4.10 1.05 14.58
N SER A 87 -3.11 0.23 14.27
CA SER A 87 -1.71 0.68 14.17
C SER A 87 -1.56 1.64 12.97
N SER A 88 -0.78 2.71 13.12
CA SER A 88 -0.41 3.65 12.05
C SER A 88 0.34 2.95 10.91
N LEU A 89 0.97 1.81 11.19
CA LEU A 89 1.71 0.99 10.24
C LEU A 89 0.90 -0.18 9.68
N ALA A 90 -0.36 -0.34 10.13
CA ALA A 90 -1.22 -1.44 9.70
C ALA A 90 -1.43 -1.43 8.18
N ARG A 91 -1.29 -2.61 7.57
CA ARG A 91 -1.60 -2.84 6.16
C ARG A 91 -3.09 -2.63 5.88
N THR A 92 -3.42 -2.37 4.61
CA THR A 92 -4.79 -2.02 4.21
C THR A 92 -5.81 -3.12 4.52
N SER A 93 -5.47 -4.40 4.39
CA SER A 93 -6.36 -5.52 4.79
C SER A 93 -6.70 -5.52 6.27
N THR A 94 -5.73 -5.25 7.16
CA THR A 94 -5.97 -5.14 8.60
C THR A 94 -6.94 -3.99 8.93
N VAL A 95 -6.85 -2.86 8.21
CA VAL A 95 -7.82 -1.77 8.34
C VAL A 95 -9.20 -2.19 7.84
N MET A 96 -9.28 -2.88 6.71
CA MET A 96 -10.54 -3.39 6.17
C MET A 96 -11.23 -4.37 7.14
N GLU A 97 -10.46 -5.28 7.76
CA GLU A 97 -10.97 -6.19 8.79
C GLU A 97 -11.55 -5.43 9.99
N ALA A 98 -10.86 -4.39 10.46
CA ALA A 98 -11.33 -3.56 11.57
C ALA A 98 -12.64 -2.85 11.21
N VAL A 99 -12.78 -2.36 9.98
CA VAL A 99 -14.03 -1.73 9.52
C VAL A 99 -15.16 -2.75 9.34
N CYS A 100 -14.89 -3.93 8.79
CA CYS A 100 -15.90 -4.99 8.66
C CYS A 100 -16.42 -5.43 10.04
N LYS A 101 -15.52 -5.59 11.02
CA LYS A 101 -15.87 -5.88 12.42
C LYS A 101 -16.74 -4.77 13.02
N PHE A 102 -16.39 -3.50 12.78
CA PHE A 102 -17.20 -2.35 13.23
C PHE A 102 -18.61 -2.36 12.62
N LEU A 103 -18.71 -2.66 11.32
CA LEU A 103 -19.99 -2.74 10.59
C LEU A 103 -20.80 -4.01 10.86
N LYS A 104 -20.24 -4.97 11.62
CA LYS A 104 -20.81 -6.32 11.80
C LYS A 104 -21.08 -7.01 10.46
N LEU A 105 -20.21 -6.77 9.48
CA LEU A 105 -20.28 -7.38 8.16
C LEU A 105 -19.66 -8.78 8.24
N ASP A 106 -20.36 -9.78 7.71
CA ASP A 106 -19.87 -11.16 7.59
C ASP A 106 -18.59 -11.18 6.74
N GLU A 107 -17.56 -11.91 7.21
CA GLU A 107 -16.22 -11.97 6.61
C GLU A 107 -16.25 -12.39 5.14
N LYS A 108 -17.24 -13.21 4.73
CA LYS A 108 -17.42 -13.61 3.33
C LYS A 108 -17.65 -12.42 2.39
N TYR A 109 -18.10 -11.29 2.91
CA TYR A 109 -18.33 -10.09 2.12
C TYR A 109 -17.11 -9.16 2.04
N MET A 110 -16.07 -9.38 2.85
CA MET A 110 -14.91 -8.49 2.92
C MET A 110 -14.21 -8.33 1.57
N SER A 111 -14.09 -9.42 0.81
CA SER A 111 -13.44 -9.42 -0.51
C SER A 111 -14.19 -8.64 -1.59
N TYR A 112 -15.44 -8.23 -1.33
CA TYR A 112 -16.21 -7.40 -2.25
C TYR A 112 -15.97 -5.91 -2.05
N PHE A 113 -15.18 -5.52 -1.04
CA PHE A 113 -14.94 -4.11 -0.74
C PHE A 113 -13.45 -3.81 -0.81
N CYS A 114 -13.14 -2.56 -1.14
CA CYS A 114 -11.79 -2.02 -1.14
C CYS A 114 -11.79 -0.63 -0.50
N ILE A 115 -10.62 -0.22 0.01
CA ILE A 115 -10.40 1.15 0.47
C ILE A 115 -9.86 1.98 -0.70
N TYR A 116 -10.50 3.10 -0.96
CA TYR A 116 -10.10 4.08 -1.96
C TYR A 116 -9.61 5.36 -1.30
N LEU A 117 -8.60 5.96 -1.91
CA LEU A 117 -8.19 7.33 -1.62
C LEU A 117 -9.01 8.26 -2.51
N VAL A 118 -9.74 9.19 -1.89
CA VAL A 118 -10.64 10.13 -2.56
C VAL A 118 -10.27 11.54 -2.16
N SER A 119 -10.10 12.45 -3.11
CA SER A 119 -9.95 13.87 -2.84
C SER A 119 -11.28 14.62 -2.95
N LYS A 120 -11.44 15.65 -2.11
CA LYS A 120 -12.58 16.56 -2.14
C LYS A 120 -12.07 17.99 -2.25
N CYS A 121 -12.29 18.62 -3.40
CA CYS A 121 -11.92 20.01 -3.67
C CYS A 121 -13.15 20.76 -4.18
N ASN A 122 -13.51 21.89 -3.56
CA ASN A 122 -14.61 22.76 -4.02
C ASN A 122 -15.95 22.02 -4.28
N ASN A 123 -16.33 21.11 -3.39
CA ASN A 123 -17.50 20.21 -3.53
C ASN A 123 -17.43 19.15 -4.64
N GLU A 124 -16.35 19.09 -5.42
CA GLU A 124 -16.11 17.99 -6.34
C GLU A 124 -15.37 16.85 -5.65
N LEU A 125 -15.79 15.62 -5.97
CA LEU A 125 -15.24 14.38 -5.44
C LEU A 125 -14.52 13.64 -6.55
N SER A 126 -13.24 13.33 -6.33
CA SER A 126 -12.42 12.57 -7.27
C SER A 126 -11.87 11.33 -6.61
N VAL A 127 -12.12 10.16 -7.21
CA VAL A 127 -11.50 8.91 -6.78
C VAL A 127 -10.12 8.86 -7.40
N GLU A 128 -9.07 8.95 -6.58
CA GLU A 128 -7.70 8.99 -7.09
C GLU A 128 -7.20 7.58 -7.40
N ARG A 129 -7.35 6.66 -6.44
CA ARG A 129 -6.90 5.27 -6.60
C ARG A 129 -7.45 4.35 -5.51
N ARG A 130 -7.40 3.05 -5.80
CA ARG A 130 -7.57 1.98 -4.81
C ARG A 130 -6.28 1.80 -4.03
N LEU A 131 -6.36 1.74 -2.70
CA LEU A 131 -5.23 1.34 -1.87
C LEU A 131 -4.94 -0.16 -2.05
N GLN A 132 -3.68 -0.49 -2.21
CA GLN A 132 -3.22 -1.87 -2.31
C GLN A 132 -2.84 -2.41 -0.93
N ASP A 133 -2.83 -3.73 -0.80
CA ASP A 133 -2.57 -4.36 0.50
C ASP A 133 -1.11 -4.21 0.99
N PHE A 134 -0.20 -3.80 0.11
CA PHE A 134 1.16 -3.43 0.47
C PHE A 134 1.28 -2.01 1.06
N GLU A 135 0.18 -1.28 1.18
CA GLU A 135 0.17 0.09 1.72
C GLU A 135 -0.40 0.11 3.14
N SER A 136 0.14 1.01 3.98
CA SER A 136 -0.58 1.48 5.16
C SER A 136 -1.62 2.52 4.74
N ALA A 137 -2.88 2.29 5.11
CA ALA A 137 -3.95 3.22 4.79
C ALA A 137 -3.74 4.60 5.45
N TYR A 138 -3.19 4.61 6.67
CA TYR A 138 -2.88 5.84 7.38
C TYR A 138 -1.73 6.62 6.73
N LEU A 139 -0.61 5.95 6.43
CA LEU A 139 0.54 6.61 5.80
C LEU A 139 0.18 7.15 4.41
N SER A 140 -0.63 6.39 3.66
CA SER A 140 -1.11 6.82 2.35
C SER A 140 -2.00 8.06 2.43
N LEU A 141 -2.92 8.11 3.40
CA LEU A 141 -3.75 9.28 3.66
C LEU A 141 -2.91 10.49 4.09
N LYS A 142 -1.97 10.28 5.01
CA LYS A 142 -1.07 11.32 5.53
C LYS A 142 -0.23 11.96 4.42
N SER A 143 0.27 11.16 3.49
CA SER A 143 1.02 11.67 2.33
C SER A 143 0.15 12.39 1.29
N ALA A 144 -1.12 12.02 1.16
CA ALA A 144 -2.03 12.62 0.19
C ALA A 144 -2.42 14.05 0.58
N GLY A 145 -2.66 14.29 1.87
CA GLY A 145 -2.91 15.62 2.43
C GLY A 145 -4.30 15.81 3.01
N VAL A 146 -4.62 17.06 3.36
CA VAL A 146 -5.79 17.42 4.19
C VAL A 146 -7.15 17.28 3.48
N ASN A 147 -7.16 17.29 2.15
CA ASN A 147 -8.39 17.21 1.34
C ASN A 147 -8.69 15.78 0.89
N HIS A 148 -8.03 14.79 1.49
CA HIS A 148 -8.14 13.39 1.13
C HIS A 148 -8.87 12.60 2.21
N PHE A 149 -9.56 11.56 1.76
CA PHE A 149 -10.40 10.71 2.58
C PHE A 149 -10.21 9.26 2.17
N LEU A 150 -10.23 8.39 3.16
CA LEU A 150 -10.36 6.95 2.94
C LEU A 150 -11.84 6.62 2.78
N VAL A 151 -12.22 5.96 1.68
CA VAL A 151 -13.61 5.61 1.38
C VAL A 151 -13.71 4.12 1.08
N ILE A 152 -14.64 3.42 1.72
CA ILE A 152 -14.96 2.03 1.37
C ILE A 152 -15.99 2.00 0.25
N ARG A 153 -15.67 1.21 -0.78
CA ARG A 153 -16.53 1.00 -1.95
C ARG A 153 -16.43 -0.46 -2.42
N LYS A 154 -17.51 -0.93 -3.05
CA LYS A 154 -17.57 -2.22 -3.76
C LYS A 154 -16.72 -2.21 -5.03
#